data_AF-A0A9W8UHP2-F1
#
_entry.id   AF-A0A9W8UHP2-F1
#
_cell.length_a   1.000
_cell.length_b   1.000
_cell.length_c   1.000
_cell.angle_alpha   90.00
_cell.angle_beta   90.00
_cell.angle_gamma   90.00
#
_symmetry.space_group_name_H-M   'P 1'
#
loop_
_entity.id
_entity.type
_entity.pdbx_description
1 polymer ?
#
loop_
_entity_poly.entity_id
_entity_poly.type
_entity_poly.pdbx_seq_one_letter_code
_entity_poly.pdbx_strand_id
1 'polypeptide(L)'
;MDKKRFAKLATRYGQLRDLTFTKTQFFAYGCWDTKRCESLSEVEGNQQFEPGHWWLNLACAARDGVVGATHETPTKGRYGFAALPLMSGNEVIDSDKDLIKYTRDSTLTDASVSLITQVGAKTRLLRGHCLKSPFAPKSGVRYDGLYVIRQYGHKLQADTGLHRVVITLERVPGQRPMDELLQIPRPSQMDDWLIFEKYEGEMVKKRQGNEAFTEWKVEKAQEKVDHSQWERVARMAADSMQRKEAMVQFAKEHEEIP
;
A
#
# COMPACT_ATOMS: atom_id res chain seq x y z
N MET A 1 -0.82 -23.31 -16.58
CA MET A 1 0.18 -22.38 -15.99
C MET A 1 1.48 -22.47 -16.78
N ASP A 2 1.96 -21.34 -17.30
CA ASP A 2 3.02 -21.30 -18.31
C ASP A 2 4.42 -21.42 -17.67
N LYS A 3 5.03 -22.61 -17.72
CA LYS A 3 6.39 -22.88 -17.20
C LYS A 3 7.43 -21.90 -17.75
N LYS A 4 7.20 -21.33 -18.95
CA LYS A 4 8.08 -20.33 -19.57
C LYS A 4 8.04 -18.99 -18.83
N ARG A 5 6.88 -18.54 -18.34
CA ARG A 5 6.77 -17.29 -17.55
C ARG A 5 7.44 -17.43 -16.19
N PHE A 6 7.21 -18.56 -15.51
CA PHE A 6 7.84 -18.87 -14.22
C PHE A 6 9.39 -18.86 -14.31
N ALA A 7 9.95 -19.51 -15.34
CA ALA A 7 11.39 -19.54 -15.56
C ALA A 7 11.99 -18.15 -15.91
N LYS A 8 11.18 -17.25 -16.49
CA LYS A 8 11.61 -15.88 -16.85
C LYS A 8 11.58 -14.90 -15.68
N LEU A 9 10.81 -15.18 -14.61
CA LEU A 9 10.53 -14.24 -13.53
C LEU A 9 11.81 -13.73 -12.83
N ALA A 10 12.77 -14.63 -12.58
CA ALA A 10 14.05 -14.35 -11.91
C ALA A 10 15.24 -14.24 -12.87
N THR A 11 15.00 -14.05 -14.17
CA THR A 11 16.07 -13.79 -15.14
C THR A 11 16.55 -12.35 -15.07
N ARG A 12 17.67 -12.04 -15.71
CA ARG A 12 18.22 -10.67 -15.84
C ARG A 12 17.21 -9.66 -16.42
N TYR A 13 16.22 -10.14 -17.18
CA TYR A 13 15.17 -9.31 -17.78
C TYR A 13 13.78 -9.57 -17.18
N GLY A 14 13.72 -10.34 -16.09
CA GLY A 14 12.48 -10.68 -15.39
C GLY A 14 12.01 -9.59 -14.44
N GLN A 15 10.77 -9.71 -13.97
CA GLN A 15 10.19 -8.75 -13.02
C GLN A 15 10.91 -8.73 -11.66
N LEU A 16 11.60 -9.81 -11.28
CA LEU A 16 12.41 -9.90 -10.06
C LEU A 16 13.92 -9.71 -10.31
N ARG A 17 14.31 -9.12 -11.45
CA ARG A 17 15.72 -8.81 -11.71
C ARG A 17 16.31 -7.94 -10.60
N ASP A 18 17.59 -8.15 -10.33
CA ASP A 18 18.39 -7.38 -9.37
C ASP A 18 17.90 -7.45 -7.91
N LEU A 19 16.99 -8.37 -7.60
CA LEU A 19 16.51 -8.63 -6.23
C LEU A 19 17.20 -9.85 -5.61
N THR A 20 17.44 -9.78 -4.31
CA THR A 20 17.98 -10.88 -3.50
C THR A 20 16.95 -11.34 -2.48
N PHE A 21 16.77 -12.65 -2.36
CA PHE A 21 15.87 -13.22 -1.36
C PHE A 21 16.58 -13.34 0.00
N THR A 22 16.05 -12.67 1.02
CA THR A 22 16.65 -12.54 2.35
C THR A 22 16.10 -13.60 3.31
N LYS A 23 16.96 -14.16 4.17
CA LYS A 23 16.59 -15.23 5.13
C LYS A 23 16.00 -14.71 6.44
N THR A 24 16.18 -13.43 6.75
CA THR A 24 16.09 -12.88 8.11
C THR A 24 14.88 -11.99 8.39
N GLN A 25 13.95 -11.82 7.44
CA GLN A 25 12.81 -10.90 7.63
C GLN A 25 11.48 -11.66 7.65
N PHE A 26 10.64 -11.31 8.62
CA PHE A 26 9.27 -11.79 8.79
C PHE A 26 8.44 -11.54 7.51
N PHE A 27 7.58 -12.51 7.19
CA PHE A 27 7.02 -12.72 5.84
C PHE A 27 6.10 -11.60 5.35
N ALA A 28 5.59 -10.73 6.23
CA ALA A 28 4.64 -9.71 5.84
C ALA A 28 5.22 -8.60 4.94
N TYR A 29 6.53 -8.27 5.00
CA TYR A 29 7.05 -7.06 4.33
C TYR A 29 8.49 -7.11 3.77
N GLY A 30 9.18 -8.26 3.73
CA GLY A 30 10.65 -8.21 3.62
C GLY A 30 11.42 -9.41 3.06
N CYS A 31 10.80 -10.36 2.37
CA CYS A 31 11.57 -11.50 1.83
C CYS A 31 12.50 -11.12 0.66
N TRP A 32 12.34 -9.93 0.10
CA TRP A 32 13.08 -9.44 -1.05
C TRP A 32 13.83 -8.15 -0.71
N ASP A 33 15.09 -8.10 -1.10
CA ASP A 33 15.96 -6.95 -0.94
C ASP A 33 16.58 -6.53 -2.29
N THR A 34 17.03 -5.29 -2.40
CA THR A 34 17.71 -4.75 -3.59
C THR A 34 18.86 -3.87 -3.18
N LYS A 35 19.86 -3.74 -4.06
CA LYS A 35 20.84 -2.66 -3.90
C LYS A 35 20.11 -1.32 -3.95
N ARG A 36 20.42 -0.43 -2.99
CA ARG A 36 19.77 0.87 -2.86
C ARG A 36 20.00 1.71 -4.12
N CYS A 37 18.91 2.22 -4.71
CA CYS A 37 18.95 3.17 -5.82
C CYS A 37 18.73 4.59 -5.25
N GLU A 38 19.81 5.27 -4.90
CA GLU A 38 19.75 6.56 -4.19
C GLU A 38 19.41 7.75 -5.12
N SER A 39 19.64 7.65 -6.44
CA SER A 39 19.59 8.82 -7.33
C SER A 39 18.20 9.26 -7.77
N LEU A 40 17.24 8.34 -7.92
CA LEU A 40 15.87 8.66 -8.40
C LEU A 40 14.84 8.75 -7.27
N SER A 41 15.02 7.93 -6.23
CA SER A 41 14.06 7.82 -5.13
C SER A 41 13.98 9.06 -4.26
N GLU A 42 15.07 9.82 -4.14
CA GLU A 42 15.17 11.00 -3.29
C GLU A 42 14.69 12.28 -3.99
N VAL A 43 14.43 12.24 -5.30
CA VAL A 43 13.93 13.40 -6.06
C VAL A 43 12.42 13.53 -5.86
N GLU A 44 11.92 14.73 -5.56
CA GLU A 44 10.51 14.99 -5.28
C GLU A 44 9.63 15.07 -6.55
N GLY A 45 8.32 14.85 -6.44
CA GLY A 45 7.39 14.92 -7.57
C GLY A 45 7.24 13.63 -8.38
N ASN A 46 6.56 13.69 -9.54
CA ASN A 46 6.28 12.51 -10.38
C ASN A 46 7.54 11.96 -11.07
N GLN A 47 8.48 12.83 -11.43
CA GLN A 47 9.69 12.48 -12.18
C GLN A 47 9.36 11.65 -13.42
N GLN A 48 9.82 10.40 -13.49
CA GLN A 48 9.62 9.47 -14.60
C GLN A 48 8.47 8.48 -14.35
N PHE A 49 7.75 8.61 -13.23
CA PHE A 49 6.70 7.68 -12.84
C PHE A 49 5.33 8.24 -13.17
N GLU A 50 4.49 7.40 -13.77
CA GLU A 50 3.09 7.72 -14.01
C GLU A 50 2.19 7.03 -12.99
N PRO A 51 1.16 7.72 -12.46
CA PRO A 51 0.14 7.09 -11.64
C PRO A 51 -0.44 5.86 -12.35
N GLY A 52 -0.43 4.70 -11.68
CA GLY A 52 -0.82 3.41 -12.21
C GLY A 52 0.34 2.47 -12.54
N HIS A 53 1.59 2.93 -12.46
CA HIS A 53 2.72 2.00 -12.40
C HIS A 53 2.52 1.01 -11.25
N TRP A 54 2.81 -0.26 -11.54
CA TRP A 54 2.52 -1.39 -10.66
C TRP A 54 3.70 -2.33 -10.58
N TRP A 55 3.96 -2.84 -9.38
CA TRP A 55 5.05 -3.72 -9.06
C TRP A 55 4.55 -4.93 -8.29
N LEU A 56 5.27 -6.06 -8.41
CA LEU A 56 4.99 -7.25 -7.63
C LEU A 56 5.12 -6.97 -6.13
N ASN A 57 6.20 -6.33 -5.70
CA ASN A 57 6.40 -6.03 -4.28
C ASN A 57 7.14 -4.69 -4.11
N LEU A 58 7.27 -4.27 -2.85
CA LEU A 58 7.93 -3.01 -2.53
C LEU A 58 9.42 -3.00 -2.92
N ALA A 59 10.08 -4.16 -2.90
CA ALA A 59 11.47 -4.28 -3.36
C ALA A 59 11.62 -4.02 -4.88
N CYS A 60 10.67 -4.46 -5.70
CA CYS A 60 10.61 -4.11 -7.12
C CYS A 60 10.45 -2.59 -7.31
N ALA A 61 9.58 -1.97 -6.51
CA ALA A 61 9.37 -0.52 -6.54
C ALA A 61 10.65 0.24 -6.10
N ALA A 62 11.35 -0.27 -5.08
CA ALA A 62 12.61 0.29 -4.61
C ALA A 62 13.73 0.18 -5.65
N ARG A 63 13.81 -0.95 -6.35
CA ARG A 63 14.77 -1.18 -7.44
C ARG A 63 14.55 -0.17 -8.57
N ASP A 64 13.29 0.08 -8.93
CA ASP A 64 12.95 1.02 -10.00
C ASP A 64 13.02 2.48 -9.53
N GLY A 65 13.33 2.72 -8.25
CA GLY A 65 13.64 4.03 -7.69
C GLY A 65 12.43 4.89 -7.37
N VAL A 66 11.20 4.35 -7.33
CA VAL A 66 10.02 5.14 -6.92
C VAL A 66 10.00 5.37 -5.40
N VAL A 67 10.57 4.43 -4.65
CA VAL A 67 10.82 4.47 -3.19
C VAL A 67 12.29 4.15 -2.89
N GLY A 68 12.79 4.58 -1.74
CA GLY A 68 14.20 4.41 -1.34
C GLY A 68 14.47 3.19 -0.46
N ALA A 69 13.44 2.44 -0.06
CA ALA A 69 13.53 1.31 0.85
C ALA A 69 12.63 0.14 0.42
N THR A 70 13.01 -1.06 0.81
CA THR A 70 12.33 -2.33 0.50
C THR A 70 11.22 -2.69 1.49
N HIS A 71 11.16 -1.97 2.62
CA HIS A 71 10.18 -2.09 3.69
C HIS A 71 9.34 -0.81 3.78
N GLU A 72 8.23 -0.86 4.52
CA GLU A 72 7.24 0.22 4.66
C GLU A 72 7.83 1.42 5.44
N THR A 73 8.80 2.12 4.85
CA THR A 73 9.39 3.34 5.39
C THR A 73 9.26 4.50 4.41
N PRO A 74 8.92 5.71 4.91
CA PRO A 74 8.91 6.90 4.10
C PRO A 74 10.28 7.17 3.47
N THR A 75 10.29 7.50 2.18
CA THR A 75 11.52 7.84 1.44
C THR A 75 11.88 9.30 1.66
N LYS A 76 13.02 9.55 2.30
CA LYS A 76 13.55 10.90 2.48
C LYS A 76 14.14 11.41 1.16
N GLY A 77 13.71 12.60 0.76
CA GLY A 77 14.27 13.38 -0.32
C GLY A 77 15.13 14.54 0.20
N ARG A 78 15.50 15.45 -0.71
CA ARG A 78 16.39 16.58 -0.39
C ARG A 78 15.74 17.64 0.50
N TYR A 79 14.47 17.96 0.29
CA TYR A 79 13.76 19.01 1.02
C TYR A 79 12.59 18.47 1.85
N GLY A 80 12.26 17.20 1.72
CA GLY A 80 11.17 16.55 2.45
C GLY A 80 11.05 15.06 2.15
N PHE A 81 9.86 14.48 2.32
CA PHE A 81 9.60 13.10 1.89
C PHE A 81 9.21 13.04 0.42
N ALA A 82 10.02 12.35 -0.35
CA ALA A 82 9.78 12.13 -1.76
C ALA A 82 8.68 11.09 -2.00
N ALA A 83 8.59 10.05 -1.17
CA ALA A 83 7.59 9.00 -1.31
C ALA A 83 7.13 8.40 0.02
N LEU A 84 5.87 7.98 0.08
CA LEU A 84 5.21 7.34 1.21
C LEU A 84 4.57 6.02 0.76
N PRO A 85 5.18 4.86 1.09
CA PRO A 85 4.55 3.57 0.87
C PRO A 85 3.56 3.25 2.00
N LEU A 86 2.30 2.99 1.63
CA LEU A 86 1.24 2.50 2.51
C LEU A 86 0.99 1.03 2.18
N MET A 87 1.65 0.14 2.93
CA MET A 87 1.57 -1.31 2.71
C MET A 87 0.55 -1.97 3.63
N SER A 88 0.34 -1.37 4.80
CA SER A 88 -0.58 -1.86 5.82
C SER A 88 -1.20 -0.71 6.62
N GLY A 89 -2.11 -1.02 7.54
CA GLY A 89 -2.93 -0.03 8.23
C GLY A 89 -4.30 0.11 7.58
N ASN A 90 -4.99 1.21 7.88
CA ASN A 90 -6.36 1.45 7.45
C ASN A 90 -6.50 2.86 6.86
N GLU A 91 -7.20 2.98 5.73
CA GLU A 91 -7.60 4.27 5.16
C GLU A 91 -9.11 4.44 5.26
N VAL A 92 -9.53 5.62 5.72
CA VAL A 92 -10.93 6.05 5.74
C VAL A 92 -11.05 7.32 4.91
N ILE A 93 -12.06 7.36 4.04
CA ILE A 93 -12.37 8.54 3.24
C ILE A 93 -13.28 9.44 4.08
N ASP A 94 -12.91 10.71 4.18
CA ASP A 94 -13.78 11.76 4.72
C ASP A 94 -14.63 12.31 3.56
N SER A 95 -15.85 11.81 3.43
CA SER A 95 -16.78 12.12 2.33
C SER A 95 -17.07 13.61 2.18
N ASP A 96 -16.96 14.39 3.26
CA ASP A 96 -17.28 15.82 3.25
C ASP A 96 -16.16 16.67 2.64
N LYS A 97 -14.92 16.17 2.61
CA LYS A 97 -13.73 16.98 2.29
C LYS A 97 -12.83 16.40 1.20
N ASP A 98 -13.16 15.24 0.65
CA ASP A 98 -12.30 14.47 -0.27
C ASP A 98 -10.88 14.25 0.31
N LEU A 99 -10.81 14.11 1.63
CA LEU A 99 -9.58 13.85 2.37
C LEU A 99 -9.50 12.37 2.74
N ILE A 100 -8.30 11.81 2.65
CA ILE A 100 -8.04 10.43 3.01
C ILE A 100 -7.30 10.41 4.33
N LYS A 101 -7.89 9.76 5.33
CA LYS A 101 -7.31 9.56 6.65
C LYS A 101 -6.69 8.19 6.74
N TYR A 102 -5.37 8.14 6.70
CA TYR A 102 -4.59 6.94 6.94
C TYR A 102 -4.29 6.79 8.44
N THR A 103 -4.47 5.58 8.98
CA THR A 103 -4.15 5.23 10.36
C THR A 103 -3.34 3.93 10.41
N ARG A 104 -2.25 3.94 11.16
CA ARG A 104 -1.42 2.77 11.43
C ARG A 104 -0.97 2.76 12.88
N ASP A 105 -1.05 1.59 13.49
CA ASP A 105 -0.50 1.32 14.80
C ASP A 105 0.84 0.62 14.61
N SER A 106 1.92 1.16 15.17
CA SER A 106 3.26 0.59 15.06
C SER A 106 4.06 0.75 16.36
N THR A 107 5.18 0.05 16.46
CA THR A 107 6.20 0.32 17.47
C THR A 107 6.96 1.61 17.12
N LEU A 108 7.52 2.30 18.12
CA LEU A 108 8.15 3.62 17.97
C LEU A 108 9.29 3.65 16.92
N THR A 109 9.93 2.51 16.66
CA THR A 109 11.01 2.38 15.68
C THR A 109 10.56 2.66 14.23
N ASP A 110 9.28 2.46 13.92
CA ASP A 110 8.70 2.70 12.59
C ASP A 110 8.01 4.08 12.49
N ALA A 111 7.66 4.68 13.63
CA ALA A 111 6.92 5.93 13.69
C ALA A 111 7.86 7.10 13.40
N SER A 112 7.98 7.44 12.11
CA SER A 112 8.81 8.52 11.62
C SER A 112 8.30 9.88 12.11
N VAL A 113 8.73 10.30 13.31
CA VAL A 113 8.56 11.66 13.89
C VAL A 113 8.89 12.76 12.86
N SER A 114 9.72 12.44 11.86
CA SER A 114 10.05 13.29 10.71
C SER A 114 8.88 13.65 9.79
N LEU A 115 7.75 12.93 9.78
CA LEU A 115 6.57 13.30 8.98
C LEU A 115 5.86 14.56 9.53
N ILE A 116 6.14 14.96 10.76
CA ILE A 116 5.59 16.18 11.38
C ILE A 116 6.01 17.44 10.60
N THR A 117 7.23 17.49 10.08
CA THR A 117 7.79 18.69 9.43
C THR A 117 7.31 18.90 7.98
N GLN A 118 6.33 18.10 7.54
CA GLN A 118 6.10 17.82 6.11
C GLN A 118 4.67 18.13 5.69
N VAL A 119 3.89 18.71 6.59
CA VAL A 119 2.57 19.23 6.27
C VAL A 119 2.70 20.29 5.18
N GLY A 120 1.98 20.10 4.08
CA GLY A 120 2.01 20.95 2.88
C GLY A 120 2.95 20.46 1.77
N ALA A 121 3.83 19.48 2.03
CA ALA A 121 4.71 18.92 1.00
C ALA A 121 3.96 17.95 0.08
N LYS A 122 4.33 17.95 -1.21
CA LYS A 122 3.84 16.98 -2.20
C LYS A 122 4.71 15.73 -2.13
N THR A 123 4.09 14.58 -1.90
CA THR A 123 4.77 13.29 -1.78
C THR A 123 4.15 12.25 -2.71
N ARG A 124 4.96 11.34 -3.25
CA ARG A 124 4.48 10.19 -4.01
C ARG A 124 3.79 9.20 -3.07
N LEU A 125 2.57 8.77 -3.39
CA LEU A 125 1.87 7.78 -2.59
C LEU A 125 1.85 6.43 -3.30
N LEU A 126 2.29 5.38 -2.60
CA LEU A 126 2.17 4.00 -3.07
C LEU A 126 1.23 3.23 -2.15
N ARG A 127 0.37 2.39 -2.73
CA ARG A 127 -0.55 1.52 -1.98
C ARG A 127 -0.21 0.06 -2.24
N GLY A 128 -0.09 -0.73 -1.18
CA GLY A 128 0.05 -2.17 -1.21
C GLY A 128 -1.29 -2.89 -1.06
N HIS A 129 -1.37 -4.13 -1.54
CA HIS A 129 -2.60 -4.93 -1.49
C HIS A 129 -3.06 -5.34 -0.07
N CYS A 130 -2.14 -5.36 0.91
CA CYS A 130 -2.48 -5.64 2.31
C CYS A 130 -3.07 -4.42 3.05
N LEU A 131 -3.07 -3.24 2.41
CA LEU A 131 -3.66 -2.04 2.97
C LEU A 131 -5.19 -2.19 3.05
N LYS A 132 -5.77 -1.93 4.23
CA LYS A 132 -7.22 -1.92 4.41
C LYS A 132 -7.77 -0.60 3.89
N SER A 133 -8.00 -0.54 2.59
CA SER A 133 -8.42 0.68 1.90
C SER A 133 -9.28 0.35 0.69
N PRO A 134 -10.33 1.14 0.39
CA PRO A 134 -11.11 0.99 -0.84
C PRO A 134 -10.26 1.27 -2.09
N PHE A 135 -9.12 1.92 -1.92
CA PHE A 135 -8.20 2.29 -2.98
C PHE A 135 -7.02 1.33 -3.14
N ALA A 136 -6.88 0.33 -2.26
CA ALA A 136 -5.79 -0.62 -2.34
C ALA A 136 -5.87 -1.44 -3.65
N PRO A 137 -4.72 -1.71 -4.31
CA PRO A 137 -4.72 -2.61 -5.45
C PRO A 137 -5.04 -4.04 -5.00
N LYS A 138 -5.66 -4.83 -5.86
CA LYS A 138 -6.01 -6.24 -5.55
C LYS A 138 -4.78 -7.13 -5.30
N SER A 139 -3.63 -6.76 -5.85
CA SER A 139 -2.37 -7.45 -5.66
C SER A 139 -1.19 -6.52 -5.87
N GLY A 140 -0.02 -6.87 -5.32
CA GLY A 140 1.22 -6.11 -5.46
C GLY A 140 1.19 -4.72 -4.85
N VAL A 141 1.90 -3.78 -5.48
CA VAL A 141 2.06 -2.38 -5.08
C VAL A 141 1.79 -1.46 -6.26
N ARG A 142 0.99 -0.42 -6.08
CA ARG A 142 0.65 0.56 -7.12
C ARG A 142 1.04 1.97 -6.71
N TYR A 143 1.57 2.75 -7.65
CA TYR A 143 1.79 4.19 -7.48
C TYR A 143 0.53 4.97 -7.85
N ASP A 144 -0.01 5.77 -6.93
CA ASP A 144 -1.31 6.44 -7.11
C ASP A 144 -1.21 7.94 -7.47
N GLY A 145 0.02 8.44 -7.52
CA GLY A 145 0.32 9.83 -7.84
C GLY A 145 0.78 10.64 -6.62
N LEU A 146 0.75 11.96 -6.80
CA LEU A 146 1.14 12.92 -5.77
C LEU A 146 -0.01 13.26 -4.83
N TYR A 147 0.32 13.32 -3.55
CA TYR A 147 -0.56 13.71 -2.46
C TYR A 147 0.09 14.81 -1.62
N VAL A 148 -0.72 15.67 -1.03
CA VAL A 148 -0.31 16.66 -0.03
C VAL A 148 -0.67 16.13 1.35
N ILE A 149 0.30 16.12 2.26
CA ILE A 149 0.04 15.82 3.67
C ILE A 149 -0.60 17.06 4.29
N ARG A 150 -1.88 16.99 4.66
CA ARG A 150 -2.62 18.10 5.28
C ARG A 150 -2.48 18.13 6.78
N GLN A 151 -2.47 16.96 7.41
CA GLN A 151 -2.36 16.84 8.85
C GLN A 151 -1.57 15.59 9.22
N TYR A 152 -0.80 15.69 10.30
CA TYR A 152 -0.11 14.57 10.92
C TYR A 152 -0.46 14.55 12.41
N GLY A 153 -0.83 13.37 12.91
CA GLY A 153 -1.11 13.11 14.30
C GLY A 153 -0.36 11.88 14.76
N HIS A 154 0.12 11.91 15.99
CA HIS A 154 0.81 10.80 16.63
C HIS A 154 0.36 10.70 18.08
N LYS A 155 -0.07 9.50 18.50
CA LYS A 155 -0.54 9.26 19.87
C LYS A 155 -0.06 7.89 20.36
N LEU A 156 0.53 7.87 21.56
CA LEU A 156 0.77 6.62 22.27
C LEU A 156 -0.57 6.08 22.81
N GLN A 157 -0.87 4.84 22.48
CA GLN A 157 -2.02 4.11 22.99
C GLN A 157 -1.64 3.44 24.31
N ALA A 158 -2.28 3.86 25.40
CA ALA A 158 -1.95 3.38 26.74
C ALA A 158 -2.36 1.92 26.99
N ASP A 159 -3.35 1.43 26.24
CA ASP A 159 -3.90 0.07 26.30
C ASP A 159 -3.00 -0.97 25.63
N THR A 160 -2.46 -0.64 24.46
CA THR A 160 -1.62 -1.58 23.68
C THR A 160 -0.12 -1.28 23.79
N GLY A 161 0.26 -0.11 24.29
CA GLY A 161 1.64 0.39 24.25
C GLY A 161 2.13 0.74 22.84
N LEU A 162 1.25 0.72 21.83
CA LEU A 162 1.58 1.01 20.44
C LEU A 162 1.41 2.49 20.13
N HIS A 163 2.15 2.96 19.13
CA HIS A 163 2.06 4.32 18.62
C HIS A 163 1.10 4.34 17.43
N ARG A 164 0.01 5.09 17.58
CA ARG A 164 -0.94 5.36 16.49
C ARG A 164 -0.50 6.59 15.73
N VAL A 165 -0.17 6.39 14.45
CA VAL A 165 0.08 7.45 13.48
C VAL A 165 -1.18 7.67 12.67
N VAL A 166 -1.57 8.94 12.53
CA VAL A 166 -2.72 9.39 11.73
C VAL A 166 -2.25 10.43 10.73
N ILE A 167 -2.48 10.19 9.45
CA ILE A 167 -2.09 11.11 8.38
C ILE A 167 -3.33 11.47 7.57
N THR A 168 -3.57 12.76 7.36
CA THR A 168 -4.61 13.24 6.46
C THR A 168 -3.97 13.65 5.14
N LEU A 169 -4.39 13.02 4.07
CA LEU A 169 -3.83 13.12 2.72
C LEU A 169 -4.87 13.74 1.79
N GLU A 170 -4.43 14.62 0.92
CA GLU A 170 -5.24 15.18 -0.17
C GLU A 170 -4.57 14.88 -1.50
N ARG A 171 -5.33 14.36 -2.47
CA ARG A 171 -4.78 14.04 -3.78
C ARG A 171 -4.56 15.30 -4.60
N VAL A 172 -3.39 15.45 -5.22
CA VAL A 172 -3.13 16.60 -6.11
C VAL A 172 -4.01 16.45 -7.38
N PRO A 173 -4.79 17.48 -7.77
CA PRO A 173 -5.65 17.43 -8.95
C PRO A 173 -4.86 17.42 -10.26
N GLY A 174 -5.53 17.05 -11.36
CA GLY A 174 -4.93 17.03 -12.72
C GLY A 174 -4.07 15.80 -13.03
N GLN A 175 -4.09 14.78 -12.17
CA GLN A 175 -3.46 13.48 -12.40
C GLN A 175 -4.50 12.46 -12.91
N ARG A 176 -4.05 11.30 -13.42
CA ARG A 176 -4.92 10.19 -13.86
C ARG A 176 -6.05 9.93 -12.84
N PRO A 177 -7.33 9.85 -13.24
CA PRO A 177 -8.43 9.71 -12.29
C PRO A 177 -8.34 8.41 -11.49
N MET A 178 -8.87 8.42 -10.28
CA MET A 178 -8.75 7.28 -9.37
C MET A 178 -9.48 6.03 -9.89
N ASP A 179 -10.61 6.22 -10.60
CA ASP A 179 -11.40 5.13 -11.18
C ASP A 179 -10.61 4.29 -12.19
N GLU A 180 -9.73 4.93 -12.96
CA GLU A 180 -8.83 4.23 -13.88
C GLU A 180 -7.73 3.47 -13.11
N LEU A 181 -7.21 4.05 -12.02
CA LEU A 181 -6.20 3.41 -11.18
C LEU A 181 -6.75 2.16 -10.48
N LEU A 182 -8.02 2.18 -10.10
CA LEU A 182 -8.71 1.02 -9.49
C LEU A 182 -8.79 -0.20 -10.42
N GLN A 183 -8.66 -0.01 -11.73
CA GLN A 183 -8.59 -1.11 -12.71
C GLN A 183 -7.20 -1.77 -12.77
N ILE A 184 -6.23 -1.24 -12.02
CA ILE A 184 -4.87 -1.76 -11.93
C ILE A 184 -4.73 -2.47 -10.57
N PRO A 185 -4.29 -3.74 -10.54
CA PRO A 185 -3.64 -4.48 -11.62
C PRO A 185 -4.58 -5.04 -12.70
N ARG A 186 -4.09 -5.07 -13.95
CA ARG A 186 -4.74 -5.66 -15.12
C ARG A 186 -4.79 -7.20 -15.00
N PRO A 187 -5.69 -7.89 -15.73
CA PRO A 187 -5.75 -9.36 -15.73
C PRO A 187 -4.40 -10.05 -15.98
N SER A 188 -3.59 -9.53 -16.90
CA SER A 188 -2.25 -10.08 -17.15
C SER A 188 -1.27 -9.88 -15.97
N GLN A 189 -1.40 -8.79 -15.22
CA GLN A 189 -0.60 -8.52 -14.02
C GLN A 189 -1.06 -9.40 -12.85
N MET A 190 -2.36 -9.74 -12.79
CA MET A 190 -2.87 -10.73 -11.85
C MET A 190 -2.27 -12.12 -12.11
N ASP A 191 -2.13 -12.53 -13.38
CA ASP A 191 -1.43 -13.78 -13.71
C ASP A 191 0.03 -13.75 -13.23
N ASP A 192 0.73 -12.64 -13.46
CA ASP A 192 2.11 -12.45 -13.02
C ASP A 192 2.22 -12.49 -11.49
N TRP A 193 1.26 -11.91 -10.78
CA TRP A 193 1.17 -11.99 -9.31
C TRP A 193 1.01 -13.43 -8.81
N LEU A 194 0.13 -14.23 -9.41
CA LEU A 194 -0.06 -15.62 -9.02
C LEU A 194 1.22 -16.46 -9.24
N ILE A 195 1.94 -16.18 -10.33
CA ILE A 195 3.25 -16.80 -10.60
C ILE A 195 4.26 -16.37 -9.53
N PHE A 196 4.27 -15.10 -9.15
CA PHE A 196 5.12 -14.55 -8.11
C PHE A 196 4.84 -15.17 -6.74
N GLU A 197 3.58 -15.23 -6.27
CA GLU A 197 3.23 -15.84 -4.98
C GLU A 197 3.73 -17.29 -4.91
N LYS A 198 3.55 -18.05 -5.99
CA LYS A 198 4.04 -19.42 -6.08
C LYS A 198 5.57 -19.48 -6.00
N TYR A 199 6.25 -18.61 -6.75
CA TYR A 199 7.72 -18.56 -6.76
C TYR A 199 8.28 -18.17 -5.39
N GLU A 200 7.68 -17.21 -4.71
CA GLU A 200 8.03 -16.81 -3.35
C GLU A 200 7.89 -17.98 -2.37
N GLY A 201 6.78 -18.70 -2.41
CA GLY A 201 6.60 -19.90 -1.59
C GLY A 201 7.66 -20.99 -1.86
N GLU A 202 8.01 -21.22 -3.13
CA GLU A 202 9.10 -22.15 -3.48
C GLU A 202 10.47 -21.68 -2.95
N MET A 203 10.71 -20.36 -2.94
CA MET A 203 11.93 -19.77 -2.41
C MET A 203 12.01 -19.88 -0.87
N VAL A 204 10.90 -19.64 -0.16
CA VAL A 204 10.79 -19.89 1.28
C VAL A 204 11.13 -21.34 1.57
N LYS A 205 10.45 -22.28 0.88
CA LYS A 205 10.68 -23.72 1.06
C LYS A 205 12.14 -24.12 0.83
N LYS A 206 12.75 -23.62 -0.24
CA LYS A 206 14.14 -23.95 -0.62
C LYS A 206 15.17 -23.36 0.33
N ARG A 207 14.95 -22.13 0.84
CA ARG A 207 15.96 -21.41 1.64
C ARG A 207 15.79 -21.56 3.15
N GLN A 208 14.55 -21.66 3.62
CA GLN A 208 14.19 -21.65 5.04
C GLN A 208 13.62 -23.00 5.51
N GLY A 209 13.22 -23.89 4.59
CA GLY A 209 12.77 -25.25 4.90
C GLY A 209 11.24 -25.41 4.89
N ASN A 210 10.78 -26.62 5.21
CA ASN A 210 9.35 -26.98 5.13
C ASN A 210 8.49 -26.35 6.25
N GLU A 211 9.07 -26.13 7.43
CA GLU A 211 8.38 -25.51 8.56
C GLU A 211 8.02 -24.05 8.23
N ALA A 212 9.02 -23.25 7.87
CA ALA A 212 8.85 -21.88 7.38
C ALA A 212 7.88 -21.77 6.19
N PHE A 213 7.88 -22.75 5.27
CA PHE A 213 6.92 -22.77 4.17
C PHE A 213 5.47 -23.02 4.63
N THR A 214 5.29 -23.79 5.70
CA THR A 214 3.98 -24.04 6.29
C THR A 214 3.47 -22.79 6.99
N GLU A 215 4.33 -22.13 7.78
CA GLU A 215 4.04 -20.83 8.40
C GLU A 215 3.67 -19.77 7.35
N TRP A 216 4.48 -19.64 6.30
CA TRP A 216 4.20 -18.73 5.18
C TRP A 216 2.83 -18.99 4.54
N LYS A 217 2.44 -20.26 4.36
CA LYS A 217 1.11 -20.60 3.84
C LYS A 217 -0.01 -20.19 4.79
N VAL A 218 0.17 -20.39 6.10
CA VAL A 218 -0.80 -19.99 7.12
C VAL A 218 -0.96 -18.48 7.11
N GLU A 219 0.15 -17.73 7.06
CA GLU A 219 0.13 -16.27 6.98
C GLU A 219 -0.57 -15.77 5.72
N LYS A 220 -0.25 -16.33 4.54
CA LYS A 220 -0.95 -15.99 3.29
C LYS A 220 -2.44 -16.34 3.31
N ALA A 221 -2.83 -17.42 3.98
CA ALA A 221 -4.24 -17.73 4.17
C ALA A 221 -4.91 -16.71 5.10
N GLN A 222 -4.24 -16.35 6.20
CA GLN A 222 -4.74 -15.36 7.16
C GLN A 222 -4.89 -13.98 6.51
N GLU A 223 -3.90 -13.51 5.75
CA GLU A 223 -3.97 -12.26 4.97
C GLU A 223 -5.22 -12.23 4.08
N LYS A 224 -5.50 -13.33 3.35
CA LYS A 224 -6.67 -13.45 2.47
C LYS A 224 -7.98 -13.44 3.24
N VAL A 225 -8.03 -14.09 4.40
CA VAL A 225 -9.21 -14.07 5.28
C VAL A 225 -9.44 -12.67 5.83
N ASP A 226 -8.41 -12.03 6.38
CA ASP A 226 -8.48 -10.70 6.97
C ASP A 226 -8.93 -9.66 5.96
N HIS A 227 -8.38 -9.72 4.74
CA HIS A 227 -8.78 -8.83 3.65
C HIS A 227 -10.26 -9.03 3.26
N SER A 228 -10.68 -10.30 3.10
CA SER A 228 -12.07 -10.63 2.76
C SER A 228 -13.06 -10.23 3.84
N GLN A 229 -12.69 -10.41 5.11
CA GLN A 229 -13.50 -9.98 6.25
C GLN A 229 -13.62 -8.46 6.29
N TRP A 230 -12.50 -7.75 6.10
CA TRP A 230 -12.51 -6.28 6.04
C TRP A 230 -13.40 -5.76 4.91
N GLU A 231 -13.30 -6.32 3.70
CA GLU A 231 -14.16 -5.93 2.58
C GLU A 231 -15.65 -6.11 2.91
N ARG A 232 -16.02 -7.23 3.55
CA ARG A 232 -17.42 -7.49 3.95
C ARG A 232 -17.91 -6.46 4.95
N VAL A 233 -17.11 -6.15 5.98
CA VAL A 233 -17.45 -5.15 6.99
C VAL A 233 -17.54 -3.75 6.37
N ALA A 234 -16.59 -3.41 5.49
CA ALA A 234 -16.57 -2.12 4.78
C ALA A 234 -17.83 -1.93 3.91
N ARG A 235 -18.24 -2.97 3.16
CA ARG A 235 -19.49 -2.94 2.38
C ARG A 235 -20.73 -2.76 3.27
N MET A 236 -20.84 -3.54 4.35
CA MET A 236 -21.97 -3.41 5.29
C MET A 236 -22.04 -2.02 5.95
N ALA A 237 -20.88 -1.44 6.27
CA ALA A 237 -20.80 -0.10 6.81
C ALA A 237 -21.23 0.96 5.78
N ALA A 238 -20.79 0.83 4.52
CA ALA A 238 -21.20 1.72 3.43
C ALA A 238 -22.73 1.65 3.18
N ASP A 239 -23.29 0.45 3.10
CA ASP A 239 -24.75 0.25 2.94
C ASP A 239 -25.53 0.89 4.10
N SER A 240 -25.00 0.77 5.32
CA SER A 240 -25.61 1.37 6.52
C SER A 240 -25.53 2.90 6.52
N MET A 241 -24.45 3.49 6.00
CA MET A 241 -24.34 4.95 5.83
C MET A 241 -25.31 5.46 4.78
N GLN A 242 -25.39 4.81 3.61
CA GLN A 242 -26.33 5.18 2.55
C GLN A 242 -27.79 5.15 3.02
N ARG A 243 -28.16 4.14 3.83
CA ARG A 243 -29.51 4.08 4.43
C ARG A 243 -29.76 5.24 5.39
N LYS A 244 -28.77 5.62 6.20
CA LYS A 244 -28.90 6.77 7.12
C LYS A 244 -29.04 8.08 6.35
N GLU A 245 -28.23 8.30 5.31
CA GLU A 245 -28.31 9.48 4.45
C GLU A 245 -29.67 9.57 3.75
N ALA A 246 -30.18 8.47 3.20
CA ALA A 246 -31.50 8.42 2.60
C ALA A 246 -32.63 8.74 3.61
N MET A 247 -32.53 8.25 4.86
CA MET A 247 -33.49 8.60 5.91
C MET A 247 -33.42 10.08 6.30
N VAL A 248 -32.21 10.67 6.37
CA VAL A 248 -32.03 12.10 6.66
C VAL A 248 -32.58 12.97 5.53
N GLN A 249 -32.37 12.57 4.28
CA GLN A 249 -32.86 13.30 3.12
C GLN A 249 -34.39 13.24 3.03
N PHE A 250 -34.99 12.06 3.28
CA PHE A 250 -36.44 11.91 3.37
C PHE A 250 -37.06 12.74 4.51
N ALA A 251 -36.37 12.86 5.65
CA ALA A 251 -36.82 13.69 6.77
C ALA A 251 -36.80 15.19 6.43
N LYS A 252 -35.77 15.66 5.69
CA LYS A 252 -35.68 17.06 5.23
C LYS A 252 -36.74 17.40 4.19
N GLU A 253 -37.01 16.50 3.25
CA GLU A 253 -38.06 16.69 2.23
C GLU A 253 -39.47 16.77 2.86
N HIS A 254 -39.70 16.12 4.00
CA HIS A 254 -40.96 16.19 4.74
C HIS A 254 -41.12 17.47 5.59
N GLU A 255 -40.04 18.18 5.93
CA GLU A 255 -40.09 19.49 6.62
C GLU A 255 -40.33 20.67 5.65
N GLU A 256 -40.15 20.47 4.34
CA GLU A 256 -40.33 21.51 3.30
C GLU A 256 -41.73 21.53 2.65
N ILE A 257 -42.69 20.72 3.13
CA ILE A 257 -44.07 20.75 2.63
C ILE A 257 -44.88 21.75 3.48
N PRO A 258 -45.49 22.79 2.88
CA PRO A 258 -46.17 23.89 3.59
C PRO A 258 -47.48 23.49 4.29
#